data_AF-A0A914J5E8-F1
#
_entry.id   AF-A0A914J5E8-F1
#
_cell.length_a   1.000
_cell.length_b   1.000
_cell.length_c   1.000
_cell.angle_alpha   90.00
_cell.angle_beta   90.00
_cell.angle_gamma   90.00
#
_symmetry.space_group_name_H-M   'P 1'
#
loop_
_entity.id
_entity.type
_entity.pdbx_description
1 polymer ?
#
loop_
_entity_poly.entity_id
_entity_poly.type
_entity_poly.pdbx_seq_one_letter_code
_entity_poly.pdbx_strand_id
1 'polypeptide(L)'
;MGKNSTCYEADGYADGGTYLLSRKTLESFANITNNQDLCPSFHRAEEDQELSSCLAKIDILPSDSRDSSGRDRFHQFHAEERMLYLYNRLMRECGFYRYINYPQNISPTTIGMHHLSPYEMSANSLESLTKTAKNVKVLDCTFEPADKPVDHKKWQAENYGKFDKLIERDSSSKQEYFQSHIPGSIYFDLEAAMYPSRFQRYSHYEPDIFENYIQLLGINQTDEIVVYSRGKLGGMLFAARCLVLLKIYGHQNVRILDGGFEAWKKSGYPVENGTMTIVAGKGNWKATNYKHRFITFEEIMEKDQNGKDMFERASEFNILDGRPKEQYSDKQKAGFNSTAVIGSFIPGTKNFPAPELVGKDGKLLPVPEIKQKLQGLNFDPQKLTITLCNSGFQASFIATAIKMAYPEAIIRIYGGSMKEMELRAPQKINGII
;
A
#
# COMPACT_ATOMS: atom_id res chain seq x y z
N MET A 1 28.46 36.65 -29.35
CA MET A 1 29.58 35.76 -29.00
C MET A 1 29.69 35.67 -27.48
N GLY A 2 29.63 34.46 -26.92
CA GLY A 2 30.34 34.07 -25.70
C GLY A 2 29.78 34.43 -24.31
N LYS A 3 29.13 33.43 -23.68
CA LYS A 3 29.25 32.96 -22.28
C LYS A 3 29.05 33.95 -21.10
N ASN A 4 27.93 33.86 -20.38
CA ASN A 4 27.78 33.12 -19.10
C ASN A 4 26.38 33.35 -18.48
N SER A 5 25.97 32.39 -17.67
CA SER A 5 24.64 32.02 -17.15
C SER A 5 24.03 32.85 -16.00
N THR A 6 22.76 32.51 -15.70
CA THR A 6 21.99 32.47 -14.42
C THR A 6 21.12 33.67 -13.99
N CYS A 7 19.80 33.47 -14.02
CA CYS A 7 18.85 33.95 -13.01
C CYS A 7 17.79 32.86 -12.75
N TYR A 8 18.08 31.95 -11.81
CA TYR A 8 17.09 31.24 -11.00
C TYR A 8 17.25 31.80 -9.58
N GLU A 9 16.16 32.18 -8.92
CA GLU A 9 16.19 32.53 -7.48
C GLU A 9 16.21 31.27 -6.63
N ALA A 10 16.99 31.32 -5.56
CA ALA A 10 17.39 30.16 -4.78
C ALA A 10 16.36 29.72 -3.72
N ASP A 11 15.21 30.37 -3.52
CA ASP A 11 14.29 30.03 -2.42
C ASP A 11 12.81 30.26 -2.80
N GLY A 12 12.28 29.44 -3.72
CA GLY A 12 10.89 29.53 -4.18
C GLY A 12 9.95 28.46 -3.58
N TYR A 13 8.68 28.83 -3.34
CA TYR A 13 7.63 27.99 -2.72
C TYR A 13 6.54 27.56 -3.72
N ALA A 14 5.89 26.42 -3.44
CA ALA A 14 4.77 25.85 -4.20
C ALA A 14 3.45 25.88 -3.41
N ASP A 15 2.36 26.06 -4.16
CA ASP A 15 0.96 26.31 -3.78
C ASP A 15 0.21 25.05 -3.27
N GLY A 16 -0.63 25.22 -2.24
CA GLY A 16 -1.59 24.21 -1.74
C GLY A 16 -1.38 23.73 -0.28
N GLY A 17 -1.18 24.64 0.69
CA GLY A 17 -0.91 24.28 2.09
C GLY A 17 -1.86 24.88 3.14
N THR A 18 -1.86 24.31 4.35
CA THR A 18 -2.47 24.92 5.56
C THR A 18 -1.41 25.74 6.31
N TYR A 19 -1.68 27.03 6.54
CA TYR A 19 -0.77 27.95 7.24
C TYR A 19 -1.00 27.97 8.75
N LEU A 20 0.08 27.95 9.54
CA LEU A 20 0.04 28.24 10.97
C LEU A 20 0.73 29.56 11.27
N LEU A 21 -0.05 30.63 11.47
CA LEU A 21 0.46 31.95 11.84
C LEU A 21 0.44 32.12 13.37
N SER A 22 1.49 32.70 13.93
CA SER A 22 1.44 33.16 15.32
C SER A 22 0.37 34.25 15.48
N ARG A 23 -0.21 34.43 16.68
CA ARG A 23 -1.20 35.49 16.93
C ARG A 23 -0.69 36.87 16.48
N LYS A 24 0.56 37.19 16.81
CA LYS A 24 1.20 38.46 16.45
C LYS A 24 1.37 38.61 14.93
N THR A 25 1.71 37.50 14.25
CA THR A 25 1.80 37.46 12.79
C THR A 25 0.43 37.69 12.14
N LEU A 26 -0.62 37.06 12.66
CA LEU A 26 -1.98 37.22 12.16
C LEU A 26 -2.49 38.65 12.34
N GLU A 27 -2.25 39.27 13.50
CA GLU A 27 -2.57 40.68 13.76
C GLU A 27 -1.82 41.61 12.81
N SER A 28 -0.53 41.34 12.57
CA SER A 28 0.29 42.13 11.65
C SER A 28 -0.18 41.98 10.20
N PHE A 29 -0.55 40.77 9.78
CA PHE A 29 -1.10 40.48 8.46
C PHE A 29 -2.46 41.18 8.24
N ALA A 30 -3.36 41.09 9.21
CA ALA A 30 -4.68 41.73 9.14
C ALA A 30 -4.58 43.26 8.97
N ASN A 31 -3.53 43.89 9.52
CA ASN A 31 -3.31 45.32 9.38
C ASN A 31 -2.78 45.72 7.99
N ILE A 32 -2.15 44.81 7.25
CA ILE A 32 -1.57 45.09 5.93
C ILE A 32 -2.38 44.53 4.77
N THR A 33 -3.31 43.62 5.01
CA THR A 33 -4.05 42.88 3.97
C THR A 33 -4.82 43.81 3.00
N ASN A 34 -5.28 44.97 3.47
CA ASN A 34 -6.00 45.96 2.66
C ASN A 34 -5.08 47.04 2.05
N ASN A 35 -3.78 47.04 2.37
CA ASN A 35 -2.82 47.99 1.84
C ASN A 35 -2.30 47.45 0.51
N GLN A 36 -2.75 48.01 -0.62
CA GLN A 36 -2.41 47.52 -1.95
C GLN A 36 -0.91 47.63 -2.32
N ASP A 37 -0.15 48.50 -1.65
CA ASP A 37 1.30 48.61 -1.87
C ASP A 37 2.04 47.42 -1.21
N LEU A 38 1.52 46.94 -0.08
CA LEU A 38 2.06 45.79 0.65
C LEU A 38 1.45 44.48 0.13
N CYS A 39 0.15 44.44 -0.07
CA CYS A 39 -0.66 43.31 -0.51
C CYS A 39 -1.44 43.68 -1.77
N PRO A 40 -0.81 43.67 -2.96
CA PRO A 40 -1.48 44.06 -4.18
C PRO A 40 -2.56 43.04 -4.53
N SER A 41 -3.73 43.53 -4.96
CA SER A 41 -4.89 42.70 -5.30
C SER A 41 -4.63 41.96 -6.62
N PHE A 42 -4.00 40.80 -6.58
CA PHE A 42 -3.84 39.96 -7.76
C PHE A 42 -5.05 39.02 -7.83
N HIS A 43 -5.90 39.18 -8.84
CA HIS A 43 -7.04 38.28 -9.06
C HIS A 43 -6.62 37.01 -9.79
N ARG A 44 -5.58 36.31 -9.31
CA ARG A 44 -5.11 35.03 -9.86
C ARG A 44 -4.93 34.02 -8.74
N ALA A 45 -5.02 32.74 -9.11
CA ALA A 45 -5.33 31.63 -8.22
C ALA A 45 -4.19 31.20 -7.27
N GLU A 46 -3.41 32.14 -6.73
CA GLU A 46 -2.13 31.92 -6.04
C GLU A 46 -2.14 32.59 -4.63
N GLU A 47 -3.24 32.41 -3.88
CA GLU A 47 -3.49 32.98 -2.52
C GLU A 47 -2.29 32.78 -1.58
N ASP A 48 -1.68 31.61 -1.66
CA ASP A 48 -0.53 31.13 -0.89
C ASP A 48 0.74 31.99 -1.08
N GLN A 49 0.98 32.42 -2.31
CA GLN A 49 2.11 33.27 -2.67
C GLN A 49 1.85 34.73 -2.30
N GLU A 50 0.60 35.18 -2.42
CA GLU A 50 0.19 36.52 -2.03
C GLU A 50 0.32 36.72 -0.52
N LEU A 51 -0.20 35.78 0.28
CA LEU A 51 -0.06 35.76 1.72
C LEU A 51 1.42 35.83 2.13
N SER A 52 2.26 34.99 1.52
CA SER A 52 3.70 34.93 1.80
C SER A 52 4.40 36.25 1.42
N SER A 53 4.05 36.84 0.28
CA SER A 53 4.63 38.10 -0.20
C SER A 53 4.26 39.29 0.69
N CYS A 54 3.01 39.34 1.16
CA CYS A 54 2.53 40.31 2.12
C CYS A 54 3.33 40.26 3.42
N LEU A 55 3.49 39.06 3.99
CA LEU A 55 4.19 38.83 5.25
C LEU A 55 5.69 39.16 5.13
N ALA A 56 6.32 38.80 4.01
CA ALA A 56 7.73 39.09 3.77
C ALA A 56 8.01 40.60 3.70
N LYS A 57 7.10 41.41 3.15
CA LYS A 57 7.25 42.88 3.08
C LYS A 57 7.18 43.57 4.45
N ILE A 58 6.77 42.86 5.50
CA ILE A 58 6.83 43.33 6.88
C ILE A 58 7.81 42.51 7.73
N ASP A 59 8.84 41.94 7.08
CA ASP A 59 9.92 41.16 7.70
C ASP A 59 9.44 39.93 8.50
N ILE A 60 8.28 39.38 8.15
CA ILE A 60 7.80 38.10 8.71
C ILE A 60 8.12 36.99 7.72
N LEU A 61 9.15 36.21 8.03
CA LEU A 61 9.64 35.12 7.20
C LEU A 61 9.24 33.74 7.76
N PRO A 62 9.08 32.72 6.90
CA PRO A 62 8.92 31.34 7.34
C PRO A 62 10.11 30.90 8.20
N SER A 63 9.83 30.15 9.26
CA SER A 63 10.85 29.51 10.11
C SER A 63 10.78 28.01 9.93
N ASP A 64 11.92 27.31 10.07
CA ASP A 64 11.94 25.85 10.16
C ASP A 64 10.95 25.40 11.24
N SER A 65 9.98 24.56 10.90
CA SER A 65 8.94 24.08 11.81
C SER A 65 9.45 22.96 12.73
N ARG A 66 10.68 22.47 12.54
CA ARG A 66 11.28 21.43 13.35
C ARG A 66 11.99 22.00 14.58
N ASP A 67 12.13 21.17 15.62
CA ASP A 67 12.86 21.53 16.83
C ASP A 67 14.37 21.43 16.61
N SER A 68 15.14 21.79 17.65
CA SER A 68 16.60 21.70 17.64
C SER A 68 17.14 20.28 17.43
N SER A 69 16.28 19.26 17.47
CA SER A 69 16.60 17.86 17.19
C SER A 69 16.09 17.39 15.82
N GLY A 70 15.54 18.29 15.00
CA GLY A 70 15.03 17.97 13.67
C GLY A 70 13.65 17.31 13.64
N ARG A 71 12.91 17.31 14.76
CA ARG A 71 11.56 16.74 14.86
C ARG A 71 10.51 17.79 14.60
N ASP A 72 9.43 17.47 13.90
CA ASP A 72 8.34 18.43 13.65
C ASP A 72 7.76 18.97 14.97
N ARG A 73 7.76 20.30 15.16
CA ARG A 73 7.15 20.94 16.35
C ARG A 73 5.63 21.01 16.28
N PHE A 74 5.08 20.85 15.09
CA PHE A 74 3.66 20.84 14.84
C PHE A 74 3.30 19.46 14.30
N HIS A 75 2.40 18.77 15.00
CA HIS A 75 1.84 17.52 14.48
C HIS A 75 1.21 17.78 13.11
N GLN A 76 1.50 16.93 12.13
CA GLN A 76 0.70 16.85 10.92
C GLN A 76 -0.77 16.73 11.36
N PHE A 77 -1.59 17.71 10.97
CA PHE A 77 -3.00 17.64 11.27
C PHE A 77 -3.62 16.58 10.37
N HIS A 78 -3.62 15.33 10.82
CA HIS A 78 -4.42 14.28 10.21
C HIS A 78 -5.87 14.53 10.61
N ALA A 79 -6.56 15.40 9.87
CA ALA A 79 -7.98 15.71 10.09
C ALA A 79 -8.80 14.41 10.21
N GLU A 80 -8.43 13.41 9.44
CA GLU A 80 -9.09 12.10 9.32
C GLU A 80 -8.90 11.21 10.57
N GLU A 81 -7.77 11.32 11.28
CA GLU A 81 -7.46 10.47 12.44
C GLU A 81 -8.16 10.93 13.73
N ARG A 82 -8.58 12.22 13.82
CA ARG A 82 -9.35 12.74 14.96
C ARG A 82 -10.82 13.03 14.66
N MET A 83 -11.25 13.07 13.40
CA MET A 83 -12.66 13.38 13.03
C MET A 83 -13.59 12.16 12.91
N LEU A 84 -13.12 10.95 13.22
CA LEU A 84 -13.96 9.75 13.30
C LEU A 84 -15.19 9.90 14.22
N TYR A 85 -15.19 10.85 15.17
CA TYR A 85 -16.27 11.04 16.14
C TYR A 85 -17.30 12.13 15.83
N LEU A 86 -17.10 13.01 14.83
CA LEU A 86 -17.96 14.19 14.64
C LEU A 86 -18.51 14.36 13.21
N TYR A 87 -18.57 13.25 12.47
CA TYR A 87 -18.79 13.19 11.02
C TYR A 87 -20.07 13.86 10.46
N ASN A 88 -21.03 14.27 11.30
CA ASN A 88 -22.35 14.70 10.80
C ASN A 88 -22.72 16.18 10.98
N ARG A 89 -21.98 16.99 11.74
CA ARG A 89 -22.40 18.39 12.00
C ARG A 89 -21.53 19.45 11.33
N LEU A 90 -20.22 19.27 11.31
CA LEU A 90 -19.27 20.30 10.86
C LEU A 90 -19.09 20.36 9.33
N MET A 91 -19.26 19.25 8.60
CA MET A 91 -19.08 19.20 7.14
C MET A 91 -20.20 19.87 6.34
N ARG A 92 -21.35 20.21 6.96
CA ARG A 92 -22.41 20.98 6.29
C ARG A 92 -22.17 22.50 6.31
N GLU A 93 -21.28 22.96 7.20
CA GLU A 93 -21.05 24.39 7.44
C GLU A 93 -19.71 24.87 6.85
N CYS A 94 -18.77 23.97 6.54
CA CYS A 94 -17.48 24.32 5.94
C CYS A 94 -17.34 23.72 4.53
N GLY A 95 -17.28 24.59 3.51
CA GLY A 95 -17.03 24.19 2.12
C GLY A 95 -15.56 23.91 1.86
N PHE A 96 -15.25 22.76 1.27
CA PHE A 96 -13.91 22.41 0.79
C PHE A 96 -13.87 22.41 -0.74
N TYR A 97 -12.83 23.01 -1.32
CA TYR A 97 -12.63 23.10 -2.77
C TYR A 97 -11.92 21.85 -3.35
N ARG A 98 -12.17 21.58 -4.63
CA ARG A 98 -11.72 20.38 -5.36
C ARG A 98 -10.33 20.61 -5.99
N TYR A 99 -9.44 19.63 -5.86
CA TYR A 99 -8.03 19.65 -6.30
C TYR A 99 -7.85 19.82 -7.83
N ILE A 100 -6.86 20.63 -8.26
CA ILE A 100 -6.44 20.84 -9.67
C ILE A 100 -4.99 20.37 -9.85
N ASN A 101 -4.67 19.75 -11.00
CA ASN A 101 -3.37 19.12 -11.28
C ASN A 101 -2.50 20.00 -12.20
N TYR A 102 -1.23 20.25 -11.84
CA TYR A 102 -0.30 21.07 -12.66
C TYR A 102 0.75 20.22 -13.41
N PRO A 103 1.03 20.50 -14.69
CA PRO A 103 2.06 19.80 -15.46
C PRO A 103 3.40 20.59 -15.47
N GLN A 104 4.35 20.09 -14.68
CA GLN A 104 5.83 20.26 -14.76
C GLN A 104 6.59 21.36 -13.97
N ASN A 105 7.69 20.84 -13.38
CA ASN A 105 9.00 21.35 -12.95
C ASN A 105 9.11 22.26 -11.70
N ILE A 106 9.59 21.62 -10.62
CA ILE A 106 9.78 22.15 -9.26
C ILE A 106 11.27 22.45 -9.00
N SER A 107 11.56 23.50 -8.21
CA SER A 107 12.89 24.04 -7.85
C SER A 107 13.67 23.17 -6.84
N PRO A 108 15.03 23.14 -6.87
CA PRO A 108 15.87 22.36 -5.95
C PRO A 108 15.86 22.80 -4.47
N THR A 109 15.25 23.94 -4.13
CA THR A 109 15.09 24.39 -2.73
C THR A 109 13.66 24.27 -2.21
N THR A 110 12.79 23.60 -2.96
CA THR A 110 11.41 23.34 -2.55
C THR A 110 11.37 22.33 -1.41
N ILE A 111 10.78 22.71 -0.27
CA ILE A 111 10.33 21.73 0.73
C ILE A 111 9.02 21.14 0.23
N GLY A 112 9.11 19.99 -0.42
CA GLY A 112 7.94 19.25 -0.89
C GLY A 112 7.10 18.77 0.29
N MET A 113 5.82 19.15 0.32
CA MET A 113 4.82 18.42 1.11
C MET A 113 4.60 17.06 0.45
N HIS A 114 5.45 16.10 0.79
CA HIS A 114 5.30 14.73 0.33
C HIS A 114 4.11 14.10 1.05
N HIS A 115 3.01 13.85 0.32
CA HIS A 115 2.05 12.84 0.72
C HIS A 115 2.75 11.48 0.66
N LEU A 116 3.34 11.04 1.79
CA LEU A 116 3.71 9.65 1.97
C LEU A 116 2.43 8.91 2.34
N SER A 117 1.91 8.12 1.40
CA SER A 117 0.77 7.24 1.68
C SER A 117 1.09 6.39 2.91
N PRO A 118 0.12 6.14 3.82
CA PRO A 118 0.33 5.23 4.96
C PRO A 118 0.57 3.78 4.54
N TYR A 119 0.56 3.51 3.24
CA TYR A 119 0.85 2.23 2.64
C TYR A 119 2.13 2.23 1.80
N GLU A 120 2.76 3.37 1.52
CA GLU A 120 3.87 3.49 0.55
C GLU A 120 5.11 4.16 1.16
N MET A 121 6.28 3.75 0.68
CA MET A 121 7.58 4.26 1.09
C MET A 121 8.48 4.37 -0.13
N SER A 122 9.11 5.53 -0.35
CA SER A 122 10.15 5.68 -1.37
C SER A 122 11.50 5.18 -0.88
N ALA A 123 12.43 4.86 -1.78
CA ALA A 123 13.79 4.47 -1.40
C ALA A 123 14.49 5.56 -0.57
N ASN A 124 14.36 6.84 -0.95
CA ASN A 124 14.99 7.95 -0.23
C ASN A 124 14.40 8.12 1.18
N SER A 125 13.08 8.02 1.29
CA SER A 125 12.38 8.11 2.56
C SER A 125 12.76 6.92 3.47
N LEU A 126 12.90 5.72 2.91
CA LEU A 126 13.33 4.54 3.66
C LEU A 126 14.77 4.71 4.18
N GLU A 127 15.67 5.20 3.35
CA GLU A 127 17.07 5.40 3.74
C GLU A 127 17.21 6.42 4.86
N SER A 128 16.49 7.54 4.77
CA SER A 128 16.44 8.52 5.86
C SER A 128 15.87 7.89 7.12
N LEU A 129 14.77 7.14 6.97
CA LEU A 129 14.06 6.54 8.09
C LEU A 129 14.92 5.52 8.85
N THR A 130 15.64 4.65 8.16
CA THR A 130 16.52 3.65 8.79
C THR A 130 17.72 4.26 9.50
N LYS A 131 18.13 5.49 9.12
CA LYS A 131 19.20 6.23 9.81
C LYS A 131 18.71 6.97 11.05
N THR A 132 17.49 7.48 11.04
CA THR A 132 17.00 8.39 12.09
C THR A 132 16.12 7.71 13.14
N ALA A 133 15.37 6.66 12.76
CA ALA A 133 14.40 6.02 13.64
C ALA A 133 14.94 4.71 14.22
N LYS A 134 14.67 4.49 15.51
CA LYS A 134 15.18 3.32 16.25
C LYS A 134 14.31 2.08 16.15
N ASN A 135 13.03 2.21 15.80
CA ASN A 135 12.04 1.13 15.84
C ASN A 135 11.54 0.74 14.45
N VAL A 136 12.40 0.79 13.43
CA VAL A 136 12.03 0.47 12.05
C VAL A 136 12.51 -0.93 11.70
N LYS A 137 11.61 -1.76 11.18
CA LYS A 137 11.89 -3.10 10.69
C LYS A 137 11.66 -3.15 9.19
N VAL A 138 12.70 -3.48 8.45
CA VAL A 138 12.61 -3.67 7.00
C VAL A 138 12.51 -5.17 6.73
N LEU A 139 11.49 -5.61 6.02
CA LEU A 139 11.25 -7.03 5.75
C LEU A 139 11.40 -7.31 4.26
N ASP A 140 12.30 -8.24 3.93
CA ASP A 140 12.41 -8.81 2.58
C ASP A 140 11.40 -9.96 2.47
N CYS A 141 10.28 -9.70 1.81
CA CYS A 141 9.22 -10.67 1.58
C CYS A 141 9.30 -11.27 0.16
N THR A 142 10.52 -11.36 -0.41
CA THR A 142 10.73 -12.01 -1.71
C THR A 142 10.30 -13.48 -1.64
N PHE A 143 9.58 -13.91 -2.68
CA PHE A 143 8.99 -15.23 -2.73
C PHE A 143 8.92 -15.72 -4.17
N GLU A 144 9.21 -16.99 -4.39
CA GLU A 144 8.95 -17.67 -5.66
C GLU A 144 8.01 -18.87 -5.39
N PRO A 145 6.77 -18.84 -5.92
CA PRO A 145 5.84 -19.95 -5.78
C PRO A 145 6.41 -21.28 -6.30
N ALA A 146 6.41 -22.32 -5.48
CA ALA A 146 6.79 -23.65 -5.93
C ALA A 146 5.69 -24.28 -6.80
N ASP A 147 6.06 -24.81 -7.98
CA ASP A 147 5.12 -25.43 -8.94
C ASP A 147 4.60 -26.82 -8.50
N LYS A 148 5.14 -27.40 -7.43
CA LYS A 148 4.85 -28.79 -7.05
C LYS A 148 3.57 -28.91 -6.20
N PRO A 149 2.67 -29.85 -6.53
CA PRO A 149 1.56 -30.21 -5.64
C PRO A 149 2.08 -30.61 -4.26
N VAL A 150 1.35 -30.21 -3.21
CA VAL A 150 1.65 -30.59 -1.83
C VAL A 150 0.49 -31.37 -1.27
N ASP A 151 0.80 -32.53 -0.68
CA ASP A 151 -0.14 -33.23 0.18
C ASP A 151 -0.36 -32.40 1.45
N HIS A 152 -1.48 -31.67 1.48
CA HIS A 152 -1.81 -30.78 2.59
C HIS A 152 -1.90 -31.51 3.93
N LYS A 153 -2.37 -32.77 3.97
CA LYS A 153 -2.52 -33.51 5.23
C LYS A 153 -1.15 -33.87 5.79
N LYS A 154 -0.28 -34.43 4.95
CA LYS A 154 1.09 -34.75 5.33
C LYS A 154 1.85 -33.49 5.75
N TRP A 155 1.77 -32.44 4.94
CA TRP A 155 2.46 -31.18 5.22
C TRP A 155 2.04 -30.59 6.56
N GLN A 156 0.73 -30.55 6.86
CA GLN A 156 0.21 -30.00 8.11
C GLN A 156 0.67 -30.81 9.32
N ALA A 157 0.57 -32.14 9.28
CA ALA A 157 1.04 -33.00 10.36
C ALA A 157 2.53 -32.80 10.68
N GLU A 158 3.34 -32.60 9.65
CA GLU A 158 4.79 -32.49 9.80
C GLU A 158 5.26 -31.07 10.13
N ASN A 159 4.56 -30.01 9.70
CA ASN A 159 5.14 -28.66 9.62
C ASN A 159 4.28 -27.52 10.17
N TYR A 160 2.98 -27.72 10.40
CA TYR A 160 2.08 -26.64 10.79
C TYR A 160 2.54 -25.95 12.09
N GLY A 161 2.78 -24.63 12.03
CA GLY A 161 3.24 -23.81 13.15
C GLY A 161 4.70 -24.04 13.60
N LYS A 162 5.48 -24.90 12.92
CA LYS A 162 6.87 -25.21 13.30
C LYS A 162 7.86 -24.22 12.65
N PHE A 163 7.70 -22.93 12.96
CA PHE A 163 8.38 -21.84 12.26
C PHE A 163 9.90 -21.90 12.33
N ASP A 164 10.49 -22.32 13.45
CA ASP A 164 11.94 -22.49 13.58
C ASP A 164 12.51 -23.41 12.49
N LYS A 165 11.80 -24.53 12.23
CA LYS A 165 12.17 -25.49 11.17
C LYS A 165 11.85 -24.99 9.77
N LEU A 166 10.78 -24.22 9.62
CA LEU A 166 10.34 -23.71 8.32
C LEU A 166 11.32 -22.66 7.79
N ILE A 167 11.72 -21.70 8.63
CA ILE A 167 12.66 -20.62 8.27
C ILE A 167 14.05 -21.17 7.96
N GLU A 168 14.45 -22.30 8.55
CA GLU A 168 15.74 -22.95 8.25
C GLU A 168 15.81 -23.53 6.83
N ARG A 169 14.67 -23.81 6.19
CA ARG A 169 14.64 -24.39 4.84
C ARG A 169 15.38 -23.52 3.84
N ASP A 170 15.99 -24.18 2.88
CA ASP A 170 16.60 -23.50 1.74
C ASP A 170 15.55 -23.23 0.67
N SER A 171 15.64 -22.06 0.03
CA SER A 171 14.76 -21.63 -1.05
C SER A 171 15.50 -20.65 -1.96
N SER A 172 15.05 -20.51 -3.21
CA SER A 172 15.63 -19.53 -4.14
C SER A 172 15.55 -18.12 -3.57
N SER A 173 14.42 -17.73 -2.98
CA SER A 173 14.23 -16.41 -2.38
C SER A 173 15.16 -16.15 -1.18
N LYS A 174 15.45 -17.19 -0.38
CA LYS A 174 16.41 -17.10 0.72
C LYS A 174 17.84 -16.94 0.20
N GLN A 175 18.19 -17.66 -0.87
CA GLN A 175 19.47 -17.50 -1.55
C GLN A 175 19.63 -16.10 -2.16
N GLU A 176 18.58 -15.56 -2.79
CA GLU A 176 18.58 -14.18 -3.32
C GLU A 176 18.78 -13.15 -2.20
N TYR A 177 18.12 -13.32 -1.05
CA TYR A 177 18.35 -12.50 0.13
C TYR A 177 19.82 -12.55 0.56
N PHE A 178 20.40 -13.75 0.71
CA PHE A 178 21.81 -13.90 1.12
C PHE A 178 22.81 -13.32 0.11
N GLN A 179 22.47 -13.31 -1.17
CA GLN A 179 23.31 -12.71 -2.20
C GLN A 179 23.33 -11.17 -2.09
N SER A 180 22.17 -10.55 -1.87
CA SER A 180 22.08 -9.09 -1.75
C SER A 180 20.74 -8.65 -1.15
N HIS A 181 20.75 -7.88 -0.07
CA HIS A 181 19.55 -7.35 0.59
C HIS A 181 19.74 -5.91 1.09
N ILE A 182 18.63 -5.24 1.46
CA ILE A 182 18.67 -3.91 2.10
C ILE A 182 19.35 -4.05 3.48
N PRO A 183 20.30 -3.15 3.84
CA PRO A 183 21.03 -3.24 5.10
C PRO A 183 20.10 -3.33 6.32
N GLY A 184 20.40 -4.28 7.21
CA GLY A 184 19.60 -4.52 8.43
C GLY A 184 18.18 -5.03 8.19
N SER A 185 17.81 -5.39 6.95
CA SER A 185 16.52 -6.03 6.69
C SER A 185 16.48 -7.45 7.25
N ILE A 186 15.27 -7.96 7.45
CA ILE A 186 14.99 -9.30 7.95
C ILE A 186 14.35 -10.09 6.82
N TYR A 187 14.85 -11.28 6.55
CA TYR A 187 14.19 -12.20 5.61
C TYR A 187 12.85 -12.68 6.19
N PHE A 188 11.76 -12.31 5.51
CA PHE A 188 10.42 -12.76 5.82
C PHE A 188 10.06 -13.89 4.86
N ASP A 189 10.22 -15.12 5.33
CA ASP A 189 9.80 -16.32 4.59
C ASP A 189 8.27 -16.37 4.42
N LEU A 190 7.81 -15.89 3.28
CA LEU A 190 6.38 -15.83 2.95
C LEU A 190 5.76 -17.24 2.79
N GLU A 191 6.56 -18.27 2.47
CA GLU A 191 6.07 -19.66 2.45
C GLU A 191 5.87 -20.18 3.87
N ALA A 192 6.77 -19.87 4.80
CA ALA A 192 6.61 -20.21 6.22
C ALA A 192 5.44 -19.43 6.87
N ALA A 193 5.18 -18.20 6.42
CA ALA A 193 4.10 -17.34 6.92
C ALA A 193 2.68 -17.79 6.54
N MET A 194 2.56 -18.77 5.63
CA MET A 194 1.30 -19.33 5.14
C MET A 194 1.37 -20.86 5.12
N TYR A 195 0.28 -21.54 4.80
CA TYR A 195 0.31 -22.99 4.68
C TYR A 195 -0.65 -23.55 3.62
N PRO A 196 -0.36 -24.74 3.06
CA PRO A 196 -1.28 -25.47 2.20
C PRO A 196 -2.44 -26.05 3.04
N SER A 197 -3.66 -25.57 2.80
CA SER A 197 -4.89 -26.20 3.25
C SER A 197 -5.48 -27.11 2.17
N ARG A 198 -6.65 -27.71 2.46
CA ARG A 198 -7.33 -28.62 1.53
C ARG A 198 -7.65 -27.98 0.18
N PHE A 199 -8.03 -26.70 0.17
CA PHE A 199 -8.52 -26.00 -1.03
C PHE A 199 -7.65 -24.81 -1.45
N GLN A 200 -6.72 -24.38 -0.60
CA GLN A 200 -5.91 -23.20 -0.85
C GLN A 200 -4.44 -23.53 -0.59
N ARG A 201 -3.56 -23.18 -1.52
CA ARG A 201 -2.11 -23.38 -1.35
C ARG A 201 -1.49 -22.44 -0.32
N TYR A 202 -2.10 -21.27 -0.11
CA TYR A 202 -1.56 -20.17 0.68
C TYR A 202 -2.59 -19.67 1.72
N SER A 203 -3.04 -20.59 2.57
CA SER A 203 -3.93 -20.30 3.70
C SER A 203 -3.21 -19.60 4.86
N HIS A 204 -4.00 -18.99 5.72
CA HIS A 204 -3.58 -18.17 6.85
C HIS A 204 -3.67 -18.93 8.16
N TYR A 205 -2.63 -18.87 8.97
CA TYR A 205 -2.63 -19.45 10.31
C TYR A 205 -3.68 -18.77 11.21
N GLU A 206 -4.12 -19.47 12.25
CA GLU A 206 -4.84 -18.78 13.33
C GLU A 206 -3.94 -17.72 14.00
N PRO A 207 -4.51 -16.63 14.55
CA PRO A 207 -3.72 -15.48 15.02
C PRO A 207 -2.62 -15.81 16.02
N ASP A 208 -2.90 -16.68 16.99
CA ASP A 208 -1.95 -17.14 18.02
C ASP A 208 -0.77 -17.91 17.43
N ILE A 209 -1.01 -18.67 16.35
CA ILE A 209 0.05 -19.38 15.64
C ILE A 209 0.90 -18.37 14.85
N PHE A 210 0.28 -17.50 14.06
CA PHE A 210 1.01 -16.48 13.29
C PHE A 210 1.82 -15.52 14.19
N GLU A 211 1.34 -15.22 15.39
CA GLU A 211 2.07 -14.45 16.41
C GLU A 211 3.46 -15.02 16.68
N ASN A 212 3.57 -16.34 16.81
CA ASN A 212 4.86 -16.99 17.08
C ASN A 212 5.88 -16.73 15.96
N TYR A 213 5.43 -16.70 14.70
CA TYR A 213 6.29 -16.41 13.56
C TYR A 213 6.82 -14.98 13.60
N ILE A 214 5.94 -13.99 13.83
CA ILE A 214 6.33 -12.57 13.87
C ILE A 214 7.25 -12.28 15.06
N GLN A 215 6.98 -12.87 16.23
CA GLN A 215 7.86 -12.74 17.40
C GLN A 215 9.22 -13.40 17.18
N LEU A 216 9.28 -14.52 16.44
CA LEU A 216 10.54 -15.17 16.07
C LEU A 216 11.43 -14.28 15.17
N LEU A 217 10.82 -13.40 14.38
CA LEU A 217 11.54 -12.37 13.62
C LEU A 217 12.01 -11.18 14.48
N GLY A 218 11.74 -11.18 15.79
CA GLY A 218 12.12 -10.10 16.70
C GLY A 218 11.31 -8.81 16.53
N ILE A 219 10.10 -8.92 15.96
CA ILE A 219 9.22 -7.78 15.70
C ILE A 219 8.38 -7.47 16.93
N ASN A 220 8.27 -6.19 17.27
CA ASN A 220 7.49 -5.67 18.38
C ASN A 220 6.18 -5.03 17.91
N GLN A 221 5.24 -4.85 18.83
CA GLN A 221 3.93 -4.24 18.55
C GLN A 221 4.04 -2.79 18.04
N THR A 222 5.05 -2.06 18.49
CA THR A 222 5.26 -0.64 18.18
C THR A 222 6.23 -0.40 17.03
N ASP A 223 6.77 -1.46 16.42
CA ASP A 223 7.70 -1.31 15.32
C ASP A 223 6.99 -0.69 14.12
N GLU A 224 7.73 0.10 13.35
CA GLU A 224 7.32 0.59 12.05
C GLU A 224 7.86 -0.35 10.98
N ILE A 225 6.98 -0.97 10.20
CA ILE A 225 7.39 -2.01 9.26
C ILE A 225 7.39 -1.46 7.83
N VAL A 226 8.49 -1.68 7.11
CA VAL A 226 8.57 -1.47 5.67
C VAL A 226 8.84 -2.81 4.99
N VAL A 227 7.96 -3.23 4.09
CA VAL A 227 8.09 -4.48 3.34
C VAL A 227 8.56 -4.21 1.92
N TYR A 228 9.43 -5.05 1.40
CA TYR A 228 9.87 -5.02 0.00
C TYR A 228 10.02 -6.44 -0.55
N SER A 229 10.11 -6.57 -1.88
CA SER A 229 10.46 -7.83 -2.53
C SER A 229 11.15 -7.58 -3.89
N ARG A 230 11.52 -8.66 -4.57
CA ARG A 230 12.06 -8.67 -5.94
C ARG A 230 11.01 -9.13 -6.96
N GLY A 231 11.29 -8.90 -8.25
CA GLY A 231 10.56 -9.52 -9.35
C GLY A 231 9.27 -8.81 -9.77
N LYS A 232 8.16 -9.55 -9.80
CA LYS A 232 6.91 -9.14 -10.47
C LYS A 232 6.33 -7.85 -9.89
N LEU A 233 5.71 -7.06 -10.77
CA LEU A 233 5.07 -5.78 -10.43
C LEU A 233 6.05 -4.82 -9.73
N GLY A 234 7.26 -4.66 -10.28
CA GLY A 234 8.28 -3.80 -9.69
C GLY A 234 8.77 -4.29 -8.33
N GLY A 235 8.73 -5.61 -8.07
CA GLY A 235 9.07 -6.16 -6.76
C GLY A 235 8.05 -5.83 -5.67
N MET A 236 6.82 -5.47 -6.00
CA MET A 236 5.77 -5.15 -5.01
C MET A 236 4.73 -6.26 -4.84
N LEU A 237 4.66 -7.26 -5.72
CA LEU A 237 3.60 -8.29 -5.66
C LEU A 237 3.60 -9.06 -4.32
N PHE A 238 4.76 -9.56 -3.91
CA PHE A 238 4.88 -10.38 -2.69
C PHE A 238 4.98 -9.52 -1.43
N ALA A 239 5.63 -8.36 -1.52
CA ALA A 239 5.60 -7.34 -0.48
C ALA A 239 4.16 -6.91 -0.14
N ALA A 240 3.27 -6.73 -1.12
CA ALA A 240 1.87 -6.38 -0.86
C ALA A 240 1.12 -7.50 -0.12
N ARG A 241 1.43 -8.77 -0.42
CA ARG A 241 0.90 -9.90 0.36
C ARG A 241 1.39 -9.87 1.81
N CYS A 242 2.67 -9.61 2.02
CA CYS A 242 3.29 -9.42 3.33
C CYS A 242 2.62 -8.30 4.14
N LEU A 243 2.44 -7.12 3.52
CA LEU A 243 1.74 -5.98 4.08
C LEU A 243 0.32 -6.33 4.51
N VAL A 244 -0.42 -7.00 3.63
CA VAL A 244 -1.79 -7.42 3.88
C VAL A 244 -1.86 -8.39 5.06
N LEU A 245 -0.98 -9.39 5.13
CA LEU A 245 -0.93 -10.32 6.26
C LEU A 245 -0.74 -9.57 7.57
N LEU A 246 0.29 -8.72 7.67
CA LEU A 246 0.58 -7.94 8.87
C LEU A 246 -0.59 -7.04 9.28
N LYS A 247 -1.19 -6.31 8.32
CA LYS A 247 -2.35 -5.45 8.58
C LYS A 247 -3.59 -6.24 9.01
N ILE A 248 -3.78 -7.45 8.51
CA ILE A 248 -4.91 -8.32 8.90
C ILE A 248 -4.72 -8.88 10.30
N TYR A 249 -3.52 -9.17 10.74
CA TYR A 249 -3.31 -9.53 12.14
C TYR A 249 -3.12 -8.32 13.06
N GLY A 250 -3.42 -7.11 12.57
CA GLY A 250 -3.58 -5.89 13.35
C GLY A 250 -2.41 -4.92 13.38
N HIS A 251 -1.32 -5.22 12.69
CA HIS A 251 -0.20 -4.30 12.61
C HIS A 251 -0.54 -3.14 11.64
N GLN A 252 -0.84 -1.95 12.15
CA GLN A 252 -1.30 -0.84 11.30
C GLN A 252 -0.16 -0.13 10.57
N ASN A 253 0.98 0.08 11.24
CA ASN A 253 2.12 0.83 10.70
C ASN A 253 3.00 -0.04 9.78
N VAL A 254 2.45 -0.37 8.61
CA VAL A 254 3.12 -1.16 7.58
C VAL A 254 3.02 -0.45 6.24
N ARG A 255 4.17 -0.23 5.60
CA ARG A 255 4.30 0.40 4.28
C ARG A 255 5.07 -0.51 3.31
N ILE A 256 4.79 -0.38 2.03
CA ILE A 256 5.49 -1.08 0.94
C ILE A 256 6.54 -0.16 0.32
N LEU A 257 7.73 -0.69 0.04
CA LEU A 257 8.74 0.02 -0.74
C LEU A 257 8.32 0.08 -2.21
N ASP A 258 8.00 1.28 -2.70
CA ASP A 258 7.58 1.51 -4.07
C ASP A 258 8.73 1.23 -5.06
N GLY A 259 8.46 0.35 -6.02
CA GLY A 259 9.45 -0.21 -6.94
C GLY A 259 10.43 -1.22 -6.32
N GLY A 260 10.18 -1.64 -5.07
CA GLY A 260 10.83 -2.79 -4.43
C GLY A 260 12.36 -2.69 -4.34
N PHE A 261 13.03 -3.85 -4.31
CA PHE A 261 14.48 -3.91 -4.17
C PHE A 261 15.24 -3.23 -5.33
N GLU A 262 14.68 -3.26 -6.53
CA GLU A 262 15.30 -2.62 -7.70
C GLU A 262 15.29 -1.10 -7.59
N ALA A 263 14.23 -0.49 -7.05
CA ALA A 263 14.20 0.95 -6.80
C ALA A 263 15.24 1.38 -5.75
N TRP A 264 15.46 0.57 -4.71
CA TRP A 264 16.52 0.80 -3.73
C TRP A 264 17.90 0.83 -4.40
N LYS A 265 18.24 -0.22 -5.16
CA LYS A 265 19.52 -0.32 -5.88
C LYS A 265 19.72 0.82 -6.89
N LYS A 266 18.68 1.14 -7.67
CA LYS A 266 18.73 2.23 -8.66
C LYS A 266 18.96 3.60 -8.01
N SER A 267 18.58 3.77 -6.75
CA SER A 267 18.82 4.99 -5.98
C SER A 267 20.25 5.09 -5.43
N GLY A 268 21.10 4.10 -5.69
CA GLY A 268 22.52 4.11 -5.30
C GLY A 268 22.76 3.81 -3.82
N TYR A 269 21.76 3.31 -3.11
CA TYR A 269 21.88 2.97 -1.69
C TYR A 269 22.61 1.65 -1.45
N PRO A 270 23.31 1.50 -0.31
CA PRO A 270 24.09 0.32 -0.01
C PRO A 270 23.23 -0.95 0.09
N VAL A 271 23.85 -2.09 -0.15
CA VAL A 271 23.27 -3.43 0.03
C VAL A 271 24.21 -4.28 0.87
N GLU A 272 23.65 -5.21 1.63
CA GLU A 272 24.37 -6.21 2.42
C GLU A 272 24.28 -7.59 1.76
N ASN A 273 25.19 -8.48 2.14
CA ASN A 273 25.18 -9.90 1.75
C ASN A 273 25.52 -10.75 2.98
N GLY A 274 25.36 -12.07 2.86
CA GLY A 274 25.63 -12.98 3.96
C GLY A 274 24.39 -13.25 4.83
N THR A 275 24.63 -13.66 6.07
CA THR A 275 23.64 -14.38 6.89
C THR A 275 22.51 -13.52 7.42
N MET A 276 21.35 -14.15 7.63
CA MET A 276 20.16 -13.56 8.23
C MET A 276 20.48 -12.97 9.61
N THR A 277 20.08 -11.72 9.83
CA THR A 277 20.02 -11.15 11.18
C THR A 277 18.82 -11.77 11.91
N ILE A 278 19.04 -12.90 12.58
CA ILE A 278 18.08 -13.34 13.61
C ILE A 278 18.30 -12.40 14.79
N VAL A 279 17.37 -11.48 14.99
CA VAL A 279 17.40 -10.58 16.15
C VAL A 279 17.44 -11.44 17.41
N ALA A 280 18.39 -11.19 18.30
CA ALA A 280 18.49 -11.94 19.54
C ALA A 280 17.27 -11.67 20.43
N GLY A 281 16.47 -12.71 20.69
CA GLY A 281 15.27 -12.65 21.54
C GLY A 281 13.96 -12.57 20.75
N LYS A 282 12.88 -13.08 21.37
CA LYS A 282 11.53 -12.98 20.81
C LYS A 282 11.02 -11.54 20.94
N GLY A 283 10.43 -11.02 19.87
CA GLY A 283 9.70 -9.75 19.89
C GLY A 283 8.42 -9.86 20.73
N ASN A 284 7.76 -8.72 20.96
CA ASN A 284 6.54 -8.64 21.78
C ASN A 284 5.24 -8.46 20.99
N TRP A 285 5.29 -8.60 19.66
CA TRP A 285 4.12 -8.39 18.79
C TRP A 285 2.95 -9.31 19.16
N LYS A 286 1.73 -8.77 19.13
CA LYS A 286 0.49 -9.48 19.44
C LYS A 286 -0.44 -9.49 18.25
N ALA A 287 -0.81 -10.69 17.83
CA ALA A 287 -1.80 -10.84 16.78
C ALA A 287 -3.19 -10.46 17.33
N THR A 288 -3.98 -9.87 16.48
CA THR A 288 -5.39 -9.56 16.76
C THR A 288 -6.25 -10.19 15.69
N ASN A 289 -7.47 -10.55 16.06
CA ASN A 289 -8.38 -11.24 15.15
C ASN A 289 -9.11 -10.24 14.27
N TYR A 290 -8.68 -10.09 13.01
CA TYR A 290 -9.46 -9.38 11.98
C TYR A 290 -9.95 -10.33 10.87
N LYS A 291 -10.57 -11.47 11.23
CA LYS A 291 -11.22 -12.40 10.28
C LYS A 291 -12.12 -11.70 9.26
N HIS A 292 -12.70 -10.54 9.60
CA HIS A 292 -13.52 -9.73 8.69
C HIS A 292 -12.78 -9.13 7.48
N ARG A 293 -11.44 -9.20 7.39
CA ARG A 293 -10.67 -8.72 6.21
C ARG A 293 -10.40 -9.80 5.15
N PHE A 294 -10.61 -11.07 5.48
CA PHE A 294 -10.75 -12.13 4.49
C PHE A 294 -12.23 -12.42 4.29
N ILE A 295 -12.60 -12.85 3.08
CA ILE A 295 -13.90 -13.45 2.83
C ILE A 295 -13.69 -14.93 2.50
N THR A 296 -14.47 -15.81 3.13
CA THR A 296 -14.38 -17.25 2.88
C THR A 296 -15.19 -17.63 1.65
N PHE A 297 -14.94 -18.83 1.12
CA PHE A 297 -15.80 -19.41 0.09
C PHE A 297 -17.24 -19.55 0.60
N GLU A 298 -17.41 -19.97 1.85
CA GLU A 298 -18.73 -20.15 2.47
C GLU A 298 -19.52 -18.84 2.47
N GLU A 299 -18.89 -17.71 2.83
CA GLU A 299 -19.52 -16.39 2.81
C GLU A 299 -19.82 -15.88 1.39
N ILE A 300 -18.96 -16.16 0.41
CA ILE A 300 -19.19 -15.79 -0.99
C ILE A 300 -20.38 -16.55 -1.58
N MET A 301 -20.47 -17.85 -1.25
CA MET A 301 -21.48 -18.76 -1.79
C MET A 301 -22.76 -18.78 -0.97
N GLU A 302 -22.80 -18.04 0.15
CA GLU A 302 -23.99 -17.87 0.96
C GLU A 302 -25.09 -17.20 0.11
N LYS A 303 -26.27 -17.82 0.12
CA LYS A 303 -27.41 -17.36 -0.65
C LYS A 303 -28.27 -16.42 0.18
N ASP A 304 -28.71 -15.33 -0.44
CA ASP A 304 -29.71 -14.43 0.14
C ASP A 304 -31.11 -15.08 0.19
N GLN A 305 -32.10 -14.32 0.68
CA GLN A 305 -33.50 -14.76 0.70
C GLN A 305 -34.08 -15.09 -0.69
N ASN A 306 -33.46 -14.61 -1.77
CA ASN A 306 -33.86 -14.88 -3.16
C ASN A 306 -33.06 -16.03 -3.79
N GLY A 307 -32.20 -16.71 -3.01
CA GLY A 307 -31.41 -17.84 -3.46
C GLY A 307 -30.17 -17.46 -4.28
N LYS A 308 -29.76 -16.18 -4.27
CA LYS A 308 -28.62 -15.64 -5.04
C LYS A 308 -27.37 -15.50 -4.17
N ASP A 309 -26.24 -15.96 -4.69
CA ASP A 309 -24.94 -15.74 -4.06
C ASP A 309 -24.35 -14.34 -4.36
N MET A 310 -23.17 -14.05 -3.80
CA MET A 310 -22.54 -12.73 -3.92
C MET A 310 -22.20 -12.35 -5.37
N PHE A 311 -21.82 -13.32 -6.22
CA PHE A 311 -21.52 -13.06 -7.63
C PHE A 311 -22.78 -12.74 -8.42
N GLU A 312 -23.90 -13.41 -8.11
CA GLU A 312 -25.21 -13.15 -8.71
C GLU A 312 -25.82 -11.81 -8.24
N ARG A 313 -25.31 -11.28 -7.12
CA ARG A 313 -25.63 -9.97 -6.55
C ARG A 313 -24.54 -8.92 -6.80
N ALA A 314 -23.73 -9.09 -7.85
CA ALA A 314 -22.57 -8.23 -8.12
C ALA A 314 -22.88 -6.72 -8.27
N SER A 315 -24.14 -6.31 -8.46
CA SER A 315 -24.52 -4.89 -8.42
C SER A 315 -24.40 -4.26 -7.02
N GLU A 316 -24.42 -5.06 -5.96
CA GLU A 316 -24.34 -4.64 -4.55
C GLU A 316 -22.89 -4.51 -4.05
N PHE A 317 -21.92 -5.06 -4.78
CA PHE A 317 -20.52 -5.18 -4.37
C PHE A 317 -19.57 -4.63 -5.44
N ASN A 318 -18.33 -4.32 -5.06
CA ASN A 318 -17.24 -4.22 -6.05
C ASN A 318 -16.48 -5.55 -6.05
N ILE A 319 -16.65 -6.40 -7.06
CA ILE A 319 -15.91 -7.67 -7.15
C ILE A 319 -14.83 -7.56 -8.23
N LEU A 320 -13.58 -7.40 -7.81
CA LEU A 320 -12.44 -7.07 -8.68
C LEU A 320 -11.47 -8.24 -8.80
N ASP A 321 -11.24 -8.69 -10.04
CA ASP A 321 -10.27 -9.72 -10.39
C ASP A 321 -8.94 -9.08 -10.83
N GLY A 322 -7.90 -9.28 -10.02
CA GLY A 322 -6.56 -8.73 -10.19
C GLY A 322 -5.67 -9.47 -11.19
N ARG A 323 -6.16 -10.54 -11.83
CA ARG A 323 -5.38 -11.30 -12.83
C ARG A 323 -5.07 -10.45 -14.07
N PRO A 324 -3.98 -10.75 -14.80
CA PRO A 324 -3.72 -10.15 -16.11
C PRO A 324 -4.92 -10.30 -17.05
N LYS A 325 -5.10 -9.33 -17.96
CA LYS A 325 -6.24 -9.31 -18.89
C LYS A 325 -6.39 -10.62 -19.64
N GLU A 326 -5.27 -11.19 -20.07
CA GLU A 326 -5.25 -12.43 -20.83
C GLU A 326 -5.77 -13.62 -20.02
N GLN A 327 -5.50 -13.69 -18.72
CA GLN A 327 -6.05 -14.76 -17.88
C GLN A 327 -7.54 -14.57 -17.60
N TYR A 328 -8.00 -13.32 -17.63
CA TYR A 328 -9.42 -13.00 -17.45
C TYR A 328 -10.22 -13.27 -18.73
N SER A 329 -9.65 -13.00 -19.91
CA SER A 329 -10.33 -13.11 -21.21
C SER A 329 -10.15 -14.44 -21.92
N ASP A 330 -9.07 -15.18 -21.62
CA ASP A 330 -8.70 -16.40 -22.33
C ASP A 330 -8.57 -17.57 -21.35
N LYS A 331 -9.44 -18.57 -21.56
CA LYS A 331 -9.52 -19.78 -20.74
C LYS A 331 -8.21 -20.56 -20.72
N GLN A 332 -7.52 -20.67 -21.87
CA GLN A 332 -6.28 -21.45 -21.94
C GLN A 332 -5.19 -20.76 -21.13
N LYS A 333 -5.11 -19.44 -21.24
CA LYS A 333 -4.14 -18.63 -20.48
C LYS A 333 -4.45 -18.55 -18.99
N ALA A 334 -5.70 -18.78 -18.59
CA ALA A 334 -6.10 -18.86 -17.19
C ALA A 334 -5.49 -20.08 -16.46
N GLY A 335 -5.05 -21.11 -17.19
CA GLY A 335 -4.41 -22.29 -16.61
C GLY A 335 -5.35 -23.12 -15.71
N PHE A 336 -6.64 -23.14 -16.04
CA PHE A 336 -7.61 -24.02 -15.40
C PHE A 336 -7.64 -25.40 -16.07
N ASN A 337 -8.06 -26.41 -15.33
CA ASN A 337 -8.40 -27.71 -15.84
C ASN A 337 -9.61 -27.58 -16.78
N SER A 338 -9.34 -27.67 -18.08
CA SER A 338 -10.29 -27.37 -19.14
C SER A 338 -11.51 -28.29 -19.18
N THR A 339 -11.45 -29.45 -18.52
CA THR A 339 -12.57 -30.41 -18.43
C THR A 339 -13.58 -30.06 -17.34
N ALA A 340 -13.17 -29.33 -16.30
CA ALA A 340 -14.04 -28.95 -15.18
C ALA A 340 -14.65 -27.56 -15.38
N VAL A 341 -13.91 -26.64 -16.01
CA VAL A 341 -14.26 -25.23 -16.14
C VAL A 341 -14.71 -24.92 -17.56
N ILE A 342 -15.74 -24.08 -17.73
CA ILE A 342 -16.27 -23.70 -19.06
C ILE A 342 -15.61 -22.41 -19.57
N GLY A 343 -15.53 -21.36 -18.74
CA GLY A 343 -15.05 -20.03 -19.10
C GLY A 343 -13.67 -19.68 -18.52
N SER A 344 -13.38 -18.38 -18.41
CA SER A 344 -12.10 -17.85 -17.88
C SER A 344 -12.26 -16.97 -16.64
N PHE A 345 -13.48 -16.54 -16.33
CA PHE A 345 -13.82 -15.71 -15.17
C PHE A 345 -15.20 -16.07 -14.60
N ILE A 346 -15.52 -15.49 -13.44
CA ILE A 346 -16.83 -15.66 -12.79
C ILE A 346 -17.71 -14.47 -13.19
N PRO A 347 -18.90 -14.69 -13.80
CA PRO A 347 -19.82 -13.59 -14.10
C PRO A 347 -20.13 -12.73 -12.87
N GLY A 348 -20.22 -11.41 -13.07
CA GLY A 348 -20.35 -10.43 -11.99
C GLY A 348 -19.03 -9.85 -11.50
N THR A 349 -17.89 -10.50 -11.79
CA THR A 349 -16.57 -9.89 -11.55
C THR A 349 -16.22 -8.84 -12.61
N LYS A 350 -15.32 -7.92 -12.26
CA LYS A 350 -14.71 -6.95 -13.18
C LYS A 350 -13.19 -7.08 -13.11
N ASN A 351 -12.53 -7.10 -14.26
CA ASN A 351 -11.09 -7.20 -14.29
C ASN A 351 -10.41 -5.87 -13.94
N PHE A 352 -9.52 -5.89 -12.95
CA PHE A 352 -8.68 -4.77 -12.54
C PHE A 352 -7.22 -5.24 -12.54
N PRO A 353 -6.57 -5.35 -13.71
CA PRO A 353 -5.32 -6.06 -13.87
C PRO A 353 -4.19 -5.46 -13.03
N ALA A 354 -3.62 -6.23 -12.11
CA ALA A 354 -2.50 -5.80 -11.29
C ALA A 354 -1.28 -5.28 -12.11
N PRO A 355 -0.90 -5.88 -13.27
CA PRO A 355 0.18 -5.36 -14.10
C PRO A 355 -0.06 -3.94 -14.64
N GLU A 356 -1.31 -3.51 -14.76
CA GLU A 356 -1.65 -2.18 -15.28
C GLU A 356 -1.66 -1.08 -14.23
N LEU A 357 -1.27 -1.42 -13.00
CA LEU A 357 -1.10 -0.46 -11.90
C LEU A 357 0.37 -0.15 -11.65
N VAL A 358 1.29 -0.68 -12.46
CA VAL A 358 2.72 -0.42 -12.35
C VAL A 358 3.19 0.33 -13.60
N GLY A 359 3.86 1.46 -13.38
CA GLY A 359 4.47 2.28 -14.41
C GLY A 359 5.70 1.62 -15.04
N LYS A 360 6.19 2.21 -16.12
CA LYS A 360 7.39 1.71 -16.83
C LYS A 360 8.68 1.80 -16.00
N ASP A 361 8.70 2.69 -15.01
CA ASP A 361 9.77 2.84 -14.04
C ASP A 361 9.77 1.73 -12.98
N GLY A 362 8.74 0.88 -12.96
CA GLY A 362 8.56 -0.20 -11.99
C GLY A 362 7.85 0.26 -10.73
N LYS A 363 7.34 1.49 -10.67
CA LYS A 363 6.64 2.05 -9.51
C LYS A 363 5.14 1.93 -9.64
N LEU A 364 4.42 2.06 -8.54
CA LEU A 364 2.97 2.11 -8.57
C LEU A 364 2.53 3.37 -9.34
N LEU A 365 1.44 3.25 -10.12
CA LEU A 365 0.87 4.43 -10.77
C LEU A 365 0.43 5.47 -9.74
N PRO A 366 0.49 6.78 -10.09
CA PRO A 366 -0.06 7.83 -9.25
C PRO A 366 -1.53 7.59 -8.88
N VAL A 367 -1.93 7.96 -7.66
CA VAL A 367 -3.31 7.83 -7.16
C VAL A 367 -4.38 8.33 -8.15
N PRO A 368 -4.24 9.49 -8.83
CA PRO A 368 -5.21 9.94 -9.82
C PRO A 368 -5.45 8.94 -10.96
N GLU A 369 -4.39 8.27 -11.44
CA GLU A 369 -4.50 7.27 -12.51
C GLU A 369 -5.17 5.98 -12.03
N ILE A 370 -4.87 5.55 -10.80
CA ILE A 370 -5.55 4.42 -10.16
C ILE A 370 -7.05 4.73 -10.01
N LYS A 371 -7.40 5.94 -9.55
CA LYS A 371 -8.79 6.39 -9.44
C LYS A 371 -9.49 6.39 -10.80
N GLN A 372 -8.84 6.89 -11.84
CA GLN A 372 -9.38 6.90 -13.20
C GLN A 372 -9.68 5.47 -13.70
N LYS A 373 -8.75 4.53 -13.48
CA LYS A 373 -8.97 3.11 -13.83
C LYS A 373 -10.15 2.50 -13.06
N LEU A 374 -10.28 2.80 -11.77
CA LEU A 374 -11.42 2.34 -10.96
C LEU A 374 -12.75 2.96 -11.41
N GLN A 375 -12.76 4.25 -11.76
CA GLN A 375 -13.94 4.92 -12.32
C GLN A 375 -14.41 4.26 -13.63
N GLY A 376 -13.48 3.86 -14.50
CA GLY A 376 -13.78 3.10 -15.71
C GLY A 376 -14.46 1.74 -15.47
N LEU A 377 -14.37 1.23 -14.24
CA LEU A 377 -15.05 0.01 -13.78
C LEU A 377 -16.35 0.31 -13.03
N ASN A 378 -16.82 1.56 -12.98
CA ASN A 378 -17.93 1.99 -12.13
C ASN A 378 -17.73 1.57 -10.65
N PHE A 379 -16.50 1.74 -10.14
CA PHE A 379 -16.17 1.47 -8.75
C PHE A 379 -16.87 2.47 -7.82
N ASP A 380 -17.45 1.97 -6.74
CA ASP A 380 -18.08 2.78 -5.69
C ASP A 380 -17.37 2.53 -4.35
N PRO A 381 -16.60 3.48 -3.81
CA PRO A 381 -15.85 3.29 -2.56
C PRO A 381 -16.74 3.00 -1.34
N GLN A 382 -18.05 3.28 -1.40
CA GLN A 382 -18.99 3.00 -0.33
C GLN A 382 -19.45 1.53 -0.30
N LYS A 383 -19.31 0.79 -1.41
CA LYS A 383 -19.64 -0.63 -1.47
C LYS A 383 -18.52 -1.48 -0.91
N LEU A 384 -18.91 -2.60 -0.29
CA LEU A 384 -17.96 -3.64 0.08
C LEU A 384 -17.21 -4.13 -1.17
N THR A 385 -15.88 -4.07 -1.10
CA THR A 385 -14.99 -4.46 -2.18
C THR A 385 -14.39 -5.83 -1.90
N ILE A 386 -14.58 -6.76 -2.82
CA ILE A 386 -13.97 -8.09 -2.81
C ILE A 386 -12.89 -8.12 -3.87
N THR A 387 -11.67 -8.45 -3.48
CA THR A 387 -10.54 -8.63 -4.41
C THR A 387 -10.19 -10.12 -4.52
N LEU A 388 -9.95 -10.59 -5.74
CA LEU A 388 -9.56 -11.96 -6.02
C LEU A 388 -8.52 -12.03 -7.14
N CYS A 389 -7.84 -13.17 -7.27
CA CYS A 389 -7.00 -13.49 -8.42
C CYS A 389 -6.95 -15.02 -8.63
N ASN A 390 -5.79 -15.65 -8.73
CA ASN A 390 -5.67 -17.12 -8.70
C ASN A 390 -5.53 -17.67 -7.27
N SER A 391 -4.72 -17.02 -6.43
CA SER A 391 -4.31 -17.56 -5.12
C SER A 391 -3.98 -16.49 -4.06
N GLY A 392 -4.50 -15.26 -4.24
CA GLY A 392 -4.45 -14.19 -3.25
C GLY A 392 -3.32 -13.16 -3.37
N PHE A 393 -2.29 -13.37 -4.20
CA PHE A 393 -1.16 -12.42 -4.34
C PHE A 393 -1.56 -11.13 -5.05
N GLN A 394 -2.00 -11.21 -6.32
CA GLN A 394 -2.47 -10.03 -7.06
C GLN A 394 -3.68 -9.39 -6.37
N ALA A 395 -4.54 -10.18 -5.73
CA ALA A 395 -5.65 -9.68 -4.91
C ALA A 395 -5.16 -8.76 -3.78
N SER A 396 -4.09 -9.16 -3.07
CA SER A 396 -3.47 -8.36 -2.02
C SER A 396 -2.83 -7.07 -2.57
N PHE A 397 -2.21 -7.16 -3.75
CA PHE A 397 -1.64 -5.99 -4.44
C PHE A 397 -2.72 -4.98 -4.85
N ILE A 398 -3.78 -5.41 -5.55
CA ILE A 398 -4.85 -4.49 -5.94
C ILE A 398 -5.62 -3.94 -4.73
N ALA A 399 -5.79 -4.72 -3.66
CA ALA A 399 -6.38 -4.23 -2.41
C ALA A 399 -5.55 -3.09 -1.81
N THR A 400 -4.22 -3.23 -1.84
CA THR A 400 -3.29 -2.19 -1.39
C THR A 400 -3.41 -0.94 -2.25
N ALA A 401 -3.40 -1.07 -3.57
CA ALA A 401 -3.56 0.05 -4.50
C ALA A 401 -4.91 0.77 -4.33
N ILE A 402 -6.01 0.02 -4.13
CA ILE A 402 -7.33 0.61 -3.87
C ILE A 402 -7.32 1.35 -2.53
N LYS A 403 -6.70 0.82 -1.47
CA LYS A 403 -6.57 1.51 -0.18
C LYS A 403 -5.74 2.79 -0.27
N MET A 404 -4.75 2.85 -1.15
CA MET A 404 -4.01 4.08 -1.42
C MET A 404 -4.86 5.13 -2.13
N ALA A 405 -5.73 4.70 -3.05
CA ALA A 405 -6.63 5.60 -3.76
C ALA A 405 -7.85 6.03 -2.94
N TYR A 406 -8.41 5.11 -2.15
CA TYR A 406 -9.63 5.27 -1.35
C TYR A 406 -9.39 4.67 0.04
N PRO A 407 -8.77 5.41 0.97
CA PRO A 407 -8.47 4.94 2.32
C PRO A 407 -9.71 4.44 3.08
N GLU A 408 -10.88 4.99 2.79
CA GLU A 408 -12.18 4.65 3.36
C GLU A 408 -12.76 3.34 2.85
N ALA A 409 -12.33 2.85 1.69
CA ALA A 409 -12.95 1.69 1.04
C ALA A 409 -12.87 0.44 1.93
N ILE A 410 -13.99 -0.25 2.13
CA ILE A 410 -14.01 -1.50 2.90
C ILE A 410 -13.65 -2.64 1.97
N ILE A 411 -12.49 -3.28 2.21
CA ILE A 411 -11.96 -4.33 1.34
C ILE A 411 -11.85 -5.65 2.09
N ARG A 412 -12.34 -6.72 1.47
CA ARG A 412 -12.10 -8.11 1.86
C ARG A 412 -11.38 -8.85 0.74
N ILE A 413 -10.41 -9.65 1.10
CA ILE A 413 -9.62 -10.43 0.13
C ILE A 413 -10.17 -11.84 0.09
N TYR A 414 -10.48 -12.34 -1.12
CA TYR A 414 -10.80 -13.75 -1.30
C TYR A 414 -9.53 -14.55 -1.58
N GLY A 415 -8.91 -15.09 -0.53
CA GLY A 415 -7.59 -15.74 -0.61
C GLY A 415 -7.57 -17.01 -1.48
N GLY A 416 -8.61 -17.84 -1.38
CA GLY A 416 -8.73 -19.06 -2.19
C GLY A 416 -8.93 -18.76 -3.67
N SER A 417 -9.60 -17.64 -3.99
CA SER A 417 -9.59 -17.06 -5.33
C SER A 417 -10.06 -18.06 -6.40
N MET A 418 -9.63 -17.90 -7.65
CA MET A 418 -10.06 -18.79 -8.74
C MET A 418 -9.63 -20.26 -8.55
N LYS A 419 -8.52 -20.55 -7.85
CA LYS A 419 -8.09 -21.94 -7.62
C LYS A 419 -8.96 -22.69 -6.63
N GLU A 420 -9.48 -22.02 -5.60
CA GLU A 420 -10.50 -22.64 -4.75
C GLU A 420 -11.83 -22.81 -5.50
N MET A 421 -12.25 -21.80 -6.27
CA MET A 421 -13.47 -21.88 -7.09
C MET A 421 -13.40 -23.02 -8.11
N GLU A 422 -12.27 -23.21 -8.77
CA GLU A 422 -12.02 -24.32 -9.69
C GLU A 422 -12.23 -25.69 -9.02
N LEU A 423 -11.85 -25.84 -7.75
CA LEU A 423 -11.98 -27.11 -7.02
C LEU A 423 -13.37 -27.33 -6.43
N ARG A 424 -14.06 -26.26 -6.01
CA ARG A 424 -15.29 -26.36 -5.19
C ARG A 424 -16.56 -25.98 -5.93
N ALA A 425 -16.47 -25.07 -6.89
CA ALA A 425 -17.59 -24.59 -7.69
C ALA A 425 -17.17 -24.26 -9.14
N PRO A 426 -16.56 -25.22 -9.88
CA PRO A 426 -16.03 -24.97 -11.22
C PRO A 426 -17.10 -24.45 -12.21
N GLN A 427 -18.36 -24.83 -12.00
CA GLN A 427 -19.51 -24.36 -12.77
C GLN A 427 -19.74 -22.83 -12.71
N LYS A 428 -19.24 -22.16 -11.67
CA LYS A 428 -19.31 -20.69 -11.54
C LYS A 428 -18.27 -19.98 -12.41
N ILE A 429 -17.23 -20.69 -12.88
CA ILE A 429 -16.24 -20.16 -13.82
C ILE A 429 -16.74 -20.44 -15.25
N ASN A 430 -17.73 -19.68 -15.67
CA ASN A 430 -18.41 -19.84 -16.96
C ASN A 430 -18.50 -18.53 -17.77
N GLY A 431 -17.84 -17.47 -17.31
CA GLY A 431 -17.73 -16.22 -18.07
C GLY A 431 -16.92 -16.42 -19.36
N ILE A 432 -17.52 -16.05 -20.48
CA ILE A 432 -16.92 -16.02 -21.82
C ILE A 432 -17.05 -14.56 -22.27
N ILE A 433 -15.95 -13.95 -22.73
CA ILE A 433 -15.93 -12.55 -23.20
C ILE A 433 -16.56 -12.45 -24.58
#